data_AF-A0A9P6VL14-F1
#
_entry.id   AF-A0A9P6VL14-F1
#
_cell.length_a   1.000
_cell.length_b   1.000
_cell.length_c   1.000
_cell.angle_alpha   90.00
_cell.angle_beta   90.00
_cell.angle_gamma   90.00
#
_symmetry.space_group_name_H-M   'P 1'
#
loop_
_entity.id
_entity.type
_entity.pdbx_description
1 polymer ?
#
loop_
_entity_poly.entity_id
_entity_poly.type
_entity_poly.pdbx_seq_one_letter_code
_entity_poly.pdbx_strand_id
1 'polypeptide(L)'
;MSSNSTTPDLASVLSILAGLTPQTQTLLSQPQTQPSLTASAPQQQWLPTPHPVPPPRSTTPPEPPPSAVKVVDPAMIVEWSSGLRCVMKTVARHEGVLLEIRRMIKNQHEHEEMWFKGRKDLIERQNGRKEGQKKLDDVLKLVGGSVTEGTSNASPEELKKELETYDMKVYRAQTQMVKEMMGALRRVGVPFFGTRTELVRVAGKEAAGGKDGSGMIDEGELVKLQRKMLVILEDLCSE
;
A
#
# COMPACT_ATOMS: atom_id res chain seq x y z
N MET A 1 -72.68 -18.14 -3.39
CA MET A 1 -71.33 -18.13 -3.96
C MET A 1 -70.39 -17.71 -2.86
N SER A 2 -69.73 -18.69 -2.21
CA SER A 2 -68.95 -18.46 -1.00
C SER A 2 -67.54 -18.00 -1.36
N SER A 3 -67.19 -16.81 -0.86
CA SER A 3 -65.88 -16.17 -0.95
C SER A 3 -64.84 -16.96 -0.15
N ASN A 4 -63.83 -17.47 -0.85
CA ASN A 4 -62.71 -18.18 -0.26
C ASN A 4 -61.70 -17.16 0.29
N SER A 5 -61.69 -16.94 1.59
CA SER A 5 -60.70 -16.12 2.29
C SER A 5 -59.42 -16.93 2.52
N THR A 6 -58.44 -16.76 1.64
CA THR A 6 -57.08 -17.29 1.83
C THR A 6 -56.40 -16.52 2.95
N THR A 7 -56.43 -17.05 4.17
CA THR A 7 -55.62 -16.57 5.29
C THR A 7 -54.14 -16.85 5.01
N PRO A 8 -53.24 -15.87 5.14
CA PRO A 8 -51.80 -16.10 4.96
C PRO A 8 -51.26 -17.03 6.06
N ASP A 9 -50.49 -18.03 5.65
CA ASP A 9 -49.88 -19.03 6.53
C ASP A 9 -48.82 -18.39 7.46
N LEU A 10 -49.11 -18.42 8.76
CA LEU A 10 -48.29 -17.81 9.81
C LEU A 10 -46.91 -18.50 9.94
N ALA A 11 -46.82 -19.78 9.60
CA ALA A 11 -45.55 -20.52 9.63
C ALA A 11 -44.54 -19.95 8.63
N SER A 12 -45.01 -19.59 7.43
CA SER A 12 -44.20 -18.95 6.40
C SER A 12 -43.66 -17.58 6.84
N VAL A 13 -44.48 -16.78 7.54
CA VAL A 13 -44.08 -15.47 8.08
C VAL A 13 -43.01 -15.60 9.16
N LEU A 14 -43.18 -16.55 10.09
CA LEU A 14 -42.22 -16.81 11.16
C LEU A 14 -40.88 -17.33 10.63
N SER A 15 -40.90 -18.16 9.57
CA SER A 15 -39.67 -18.66 8.95
C SER A 15 -38.83 -17.55 8.31
N ILE A 16 -39.48 -16.54 7.71
CA ILE A 16 -38.79 -15.38 7.11
C ILE A 16 -38.14 -14.53 8.21
N LEU A 17 -38.84 -14.30 9.33
CA LEU A 17 -38.31 -13.53 10.47
C LEU A 17 -37.10 -14.21 11.13
N ALA A 18 -37.12 -15.54 11.24
CA ALA A 18 -36.01 -16.29 11.83
C ALA A 18 -34.71 -16.19 11.00
N GLY A 19 -34.82 -16.09 9.67
CA GLY A 19 -33.67 -16.01 8.76
C GLY A 19 -32.90 -14.67 8.79
N LEU A 20 -33.42 -13.65 9.48
CA LEU A 20 -32.87 -12.29 9.46
C LEU A 20 -31.99 -11.95 10.68
N THR A 21 -31.70 -12.91 11.57
CA THR A 21 -30.89 -12.66 12.79
C THR A 21 -29.42 -13.06 12.60
N PRO A 22 -28.45 -12.11 12.56
CA PRO A 22 -27.03 -12.45 12.52
C PRO A 22 -26.53 -12.90 13.91
N GLN A 23 -26.22 -14.19 14.03
CA GLN A 23 -25.60 -14.77 15.22
C GLN A 23 -24.10 -14.37 15.26
N THR A 24 -23.72 -13.51 16.21
CA THR A 24 -22.30 -13.26 16.57
C THR A 24 -22.01 -14.04 17.84
N GLN A 25 -21.20 -15.11 17.74
CA GLN A 25 -20.57 -15.73 18.90
C GLN A 25 -19.05 -15.69 18.75
N THR A 26 -18.45 -15.04 19.73
CA THR A 26 -17.04 -14.91 20.09
C THR A 26 -16.44 -16.24 20.54
N LEU A 27 -15.16 -16.49 20.22
CA LEU A 27 -14.30 -17.23 21.14
C LEU A 27 -12.82 -16.82 21.04
N LEU A 28 -12.39 -16.09 22.08
CA LEU A 28 -11.01 -15.92 22.52
C LEU A 28 -10.44 -17.27 22.95
N SER A 29 -9.18 -17.57 22.59
CA SER A 29 -8.28 -18.39 23.42
C SER A 29 -6.82 -18.20 23.01
N GLN A 30 -6.07 -17.57 23.92
CA GLN A 30 -4.60 -17.61 24.04
C GLN A 30 -4.22 -18.90 24.80
N PRO A 31 -2.96 -19.38 24.75
CA PRO A 31 -2.08 -19.02 25.86
C PRO A 31 -0.60 -18.76 25.48
N GLN A 32 -0.01 -17.87 26.28
CA GLN A 32 1.42 -17.59 26.43
C GLN A 32 2.23 -18.82 26.87
N THR A 33 3.44 -18.92 26.34
CA THR A 33 4.56 -19.62 26.98
C THR A 33 5.81 -18.73 26.93
N GLN A 34 6.25 -18.24 28.10
CA GLN A 34 7.63 -17.85 28.36
C GLN A 34 8.44 -19.12 28.72
N PRO A 35 9.76 -19.14 28.48
CA PRO A 35 10.64 -19.03 29.64
C PRO A 35 11.96 -18.25 29.43
N SER A 36 12.33 -17.55 30.50
CA SER A 36 13.64 -17.47 31.15
C SER A 36 14.90 -17.07 30.37
N LEU A 37 15.37 -15.87 30.72
CA LEU A 37 16.71 -15.34 30.48
C LEU A 37 17.76 -16.11 31.30
N THR A 38 18.80 -16.61 30.65
CA THR A 38 20.07 -16.98 31.30
C THR A 38 21.20 -16.16 30.68
N ALA A 39 21.68 -15.19 31.43
CA ALA A 39 22.90 -14.45 31.15
C ALA A 39 24.11 -15.32 31.52
N SER A 40 25.10 -15.38 30.62
CA SER A 40 26.43 -15.92 30.93
C SER A 40 27.45 -15.11 30.12
N ALA A 41 28.12 -14.20 30.80
CA ALA A 41 29.23 -13.42 30.27
C ALA A 41 30.54 -14.15 30.57
N PRO A 42 31.40 -14.42 29.58
CA PRO A 42 32.78 -14.78 29.85
C PRO A 42 33.64 -13.50 29.94
N GLN A 43 34.28 -13.31 31.10
CA GLN A 43 35.43 -12.43 31.24
C GLN A 43 36.56 -12.93 30.34
N GLN A 44 37.12 -12.05 29.52
CA GLN A 44 38.40 -12.28 28.86
C GLN A 44 39.38 -11.19 29.29
N GLN A 45 40.49 -11.66 29.83
CA GLN A 45 41.57 -10.91 30.44
C GLN A 45 42.36 -10.15 29.37
N TRP A 46 42.74 -8.92 29.71
CA TRP A 46 43.65 -8.09 28.94
C TRP A 46 45.10 -8.53 29.22
N LEU A 47 45.84 -8.92 28.18
CA LEU A 47 47.30 -8.95 28.20
C LEU A 47 47.83 -7.95 27.15
N PRO A 48 48.84 -7.13 27.48
CA PRO A 48 49.46 -6.20 26.55
C PRO A 48 50.57 -6.89 25.73
N THR A 49 50.43 -6.86 24.40
CA THR A 49 51.44 -7.35 23.46
C THR A 49 52.39 -6.21 23.05
N PRO A 50 53.73 -6.41 23.03
CA PRO A 50 54.68 -5.37 22.63
C PRO A 50 54.73 -5.16 21.11
N HIS A 51 54.98 -3.91 20.72
CA HIS A 51 55.17 -3.43 19.35
C HIS A 51 56.42 -4.02 18.68
N PRO A 52 56.33 -4.39 17.38
CA PRO A 52 57.49 -4.41 16.50
C PRO A 52 57.53 -3.21 15.53
N VAL A 53 58.75 -2.74 15.34
CA VAL A 53 59.24 -1.59 14.57
C VAL A 53 58.94 -1.71 13.05
N PRO A 54 58.66 -0.59 12.32
CA PRO A 54 58.47 -0.61 10.87
C PRO A 54 59.80 -0.71 10.08
N PRO A 55 59.86 -1.46 8.97
CA PRO A 55 60.99 -1.42 8.04
C PRO A 55 60.98 -0.19 7.11
N PRO A 56 62.14 0.18 6.53
CA PRO A 56 62.33 1.43 5.80
C PRO A 56 61.73 1.43 4.38
N ARG A 57 61.44 2.65 3.93
CA ARG A 57 60.85 3.09 2.68
C ARG A 57 61.54 2.53 1.43
N SER A 58 60.76 1.94 0.53
CA SER A 58 61.06 1.88 -0.90
C SER A 58 60.35 3.03 -1.61
N THR A 59 61.11 3.86 -2.30
CA THR A 59 60.65 4.94 -3.17
C THR A 59 60.17 4.36 -4.50
N THR A 60 58.85 4.28 -4.68
CA THR A 60 58.20 4.15 -5.99
C THR A 60 57.42 5.44 -6.29
N PRO A 61 57.44 5.95 -7.54
CA PRO A 61 56.70 7.15 -7.92
C PRO A 61 55.19 6.98 -7.67
N PRO A 62 54.46 8.01 -7.21
CA PRO A 62 53.02 7.91 -7.04
C PRO A 62 52.34 7.86 -8.42
N GLU A 63 51.75 6.71 -8.72
CA GLU A 63 50.68 6.57 -9.70
C GLU A 63 49.55 7.57 -9.34
N PRO A 64 48.97 8.29 -10.32
CA PRO A 64 47.84 9.17 -10.02
C PRO A 64 46.71 8.32 -9.39
N PRO A 65 46.13 8.75 -8.26
CA PRO A 65 45.08 7.98 -7.62
C PRO A 65 43.93 7.77 -8.62
N PRO A 66 43.34 6.57 -8.72
CA PRO A 66 42.13 6.39 -9.50
C PRO A 66 41.10 7.38 -8.95
N SER A 67 40.63 8.29 -9.82
CA SER A 67 39.61 9.29 -9.51
C SER A 67 38.57 8.68 -8.58
N ALA A 68 38.57 9.14 -7.32
CA ALA A 68 37.64 8.66 -6.32
C ALA A 68 36.24 8.76 -6.91
N VAL A 69 35.66 7.62 -7.30
CA VAL A 69 34.31 7.55 -7.84
C VAL A 69 33.41 7.93 -6.67
N LYS A 70 33.06 9.22 -6.60
CA LYS A 70 32.15 9.76 -5.60
C LYS A 70 30.92 8.86 -5.66
N VAL A 71 30.62 8.18 -4.56
CA VAL A 71 29.39 7.39 -4.43
C VAL A 71 28.26 8.42 -4.50
N VAL A 72 27.64 8.52 -5.68
CA VAL A 72 26.52 9.44 -5.88
C VAL A 72 25.33 8.85 -5.14
N ASP A 73 24.85 9.59 -4.15
CA ASP A 73 23.62 9.28 -3.44
C ASP A 73 22.44 9.23 -4.44
N PRO A 74 21.68 8.12 -4.52
CA PRO A 74 20.53 7.99 -5.43
C PRO A 74 19.50 9.11 -5.28
N ALA A 75 19.39 9.73 -4.09
CA ALA A 75 18.48 10.83 -3.82
C ALA A 75 18.89 12.16 -4.47
N MET A 76 20.12 12.27 -4.98
CA MET A 76 20.60 13.46 -5.70
C MET A 76 20.48 13.33 -7.22
N ILE A 77 20.07 12.17 -7.72
CA ILE A 77 19.98 11.92 -9.16
C ILE A 77 18.68 12.53 -9.70
N VAL A 78 18.83 13.51 -10.59
CA VAL A 78 17.72 14.13 -11.33
C VAL A 78 17.76 13.81 -12.83
N GLU A 79 18.86 13.25 -13.33
CA GLU A 79 19.05 12.92 -14.74
C GLU A 79 18.73 11.45 -15.04
N TRP A 80 18.01 11.18 -16.13
CA TRP A 80 17.52 9.83 -16.48
C TRP A 80 18.65 8.82 -16.66
N SER A 81 19.65 9.17 -17.47
CA SER A 81 20.76 8.27 -17.80
C SER A 81 21.56 7.83 -16.56
N SER A 82 21.76 8.76 -15.63
CA SER A 82 22.40 8.50 -14.34
C SER A 82 21.53 7.61 -13.44
N GLY A 83 20.21 7.83 -13.45
CA GLY A 83 19.26 7.02 -12.69
C GLY A 83 19.21 5.58 -13.18
N LEU A 84 19.14 5.37 -14.50
CA LEU A 84 19.15 4.02 -15.08
C LEU A 84 20.44 3.27 -14.74
N ARG A 85 21.61 3.93 -14.88
CA ARG A 85 22.90 3.33 -14.51
C ARG A 85 22.94 2.97 -13.03
N CYS A 86 22.39 3.83 -12.16
CA CYS A 86 22.28 3.56 -10.74
C CYS A 86 21.48 2.29 -10.48
N VAL A 87 20.28 2.16 -11.05
CA VAL A 87 19.42 0.98 -10.85
C VAL A 87 20.04 -0.29 -11.39
N MET A 88 20.59 -0.28 -12.61
CA MET A 88 21.24 -1.46 -13.18
C MET A 88 22.42 -1.93 -12.31
N LYS A 89 23.20 -0.99 -11.78
CA LYS A 89 24.29 -1.29 -10.84
C LYS A 89 23.76 -1.82 -9.50
N THR A 90 22.67 -1.27 -8.98
CA THR A 90 22.04 -1.69 -7.72
C THR A 90 21.50 -3.11 -7.83
N VAL A 91 20.74 -3.41 -8.89
CA VAL A 91 20.17 -4.73 -9.16
C VAL A 91 21.28 -5.77 -9.32
N ALA A 92 22.29 -5.50 -10.15
CA ALA A 92 23.41 -6.41 -10.36
C ALA A 92 24.26 -6.68 -9.10
N ARG A 93 24.17 -5.81 -8.07
CA ARG A 93 24.89 -5.98 -6.79
C ARG A 93 24.06 -6.69 -5.73
N HIS A 94 22.74 -6.61 -5.81
CA HIS A 94 21.87 -7.08 -4.75
C HIS A 94 20.54 -7.60 -5.31
N GLU A 95 20.50 -8.91 -5.56
CA GLU A 95 19.30 -9.63 -6.04
C GLU A 95 18.07 -9.43 -5.15
N GLY A 96 18.27 -9.17 -3.85
CA GLY A 96 17.19 -8.88 -2.92
C GLY A 96 16.37 -7.62 -3.28
N VAL A 97 16.89 -6.73 -4.13
CA VAL A 97 16.15 -5.56 -4.61
C VAL A 97 14.99 -5.99 -5.50
N LEU A 98 15.21 -6.91 -6.44
CA LEU A 98 14.14 -7.43 -7.30
C LEU A 98 13.13 -8.26 -6.50
N LEU A 99 13.58 -8.99 -5.48
CA LEU A 99 12.67 -9.72 -4.58
C LEU A 99 11.77 -8.78 -3.78
N GLU A 100 12.30 -7.66 -3.29
CA GLU A 100 11.50 -6.63 -2.61
C GLU A 100 10.47 -6.01 -3.56
N ILE A 101 10.88 -5.70 -4.80
CA ILE A 101 9.99 -5.12 -5.82
C ILE A 101 8.91 -6.10 -6.24
N ARG A 102 9.24 -7.37 -6.50
CA ARG A 102 8.24 -8.41 -6.77
C ARG A 102 7.23 -8.57 -5.64
N ARG A 103 7.69 -8.53 -4.39
CA ARG A 103 6.81 -8.56 -3.21
C ARG A 103 5.88 -7.35 -3.19
N MET A 104 6.40 -6.15 -3.48
CA MET A 104 5.59 -4.93 -3.57
C MET A 104 4.50 -5.05 -4.64
N ILE A 105 4.86 -5.49 -5.85
CA ILE A 105 3.92 -5.71 -6.96
C ILE A 105 2.84 -6.70 -6.53
N LYS A 106 3.21 -7.84 -5.94
CA LYS A 106 2.26 -8.84 -5.45
C LYS A 106 1.31 -8.28 -4.40
N ASN A 107 1.84 -7.58 -3.38
CA ASN A 107 1.03 -6.99 -2.32
C ASN A 107 0.05 -5.96 -2.88
N GLN A 108 0.46 -5.13 -3.84
CA GLN A 108 -0.42 -4.19 -4.52
C GLN A 108 -1.60 -4.91 -5.18
N HIS A 109 -1.34 -5.96 -5.97
CA HIS A 109 -2.38 -6.75 -6.63
C HIS A 109 -3.35 -7.37 -5.62
N GLU A 110 -2.83 -7.96 -4.53
CA GLU A 110 -3.66 -8.54 -3.47
C GLU A 110 -4.58 -7.50 -2.82
N HIS A 111 -4.08 -6.29 -2.56
CA HIS A 111 -4.90 -5.20 -2.03
C HIS A 111 -5.96 -4.72 -3.02
N GLU A 112 -5.60 -4.56 -4.30
CA GLU A 112 -6.54 -4.14 -5.35
C GLU A 112 -7.66 -5.18 -5.54
N GLU A 113 -7.32 -6.46 -5.57
CA GLU A 113 -8.29 -7.55 -5.62
C GLU A 113 -9.21 -7.56 -4.39
N MET A 114 -8.64 -7.40 -3.19
CA MET A 114 -9.40 -7.32 -1.95
C MET A 114 -10.38 -6.15 -1.96
N TRP A 115 -9.95 -4.96 -2.37
CA TRP A 115 -10.81 -3.79 -2.45
C TRP A 115 -11.92 -3.95 -3.49
N PHE A 116 -11.58 -4.50 -4.66
CA PHE A 116 -12.54 -4.79 -5.71
C PHE A 116 -13.59 -5.79 -5.26
N LYS A 117 -13.18 -6.92 -4.67
CA LYS A 117 -14.09 -7.93 -4.12
C LYS A 117 -14.96 -7.34 -3.02
N GLY A 118 -14.38 -6.61 -2.06
CA GLY A 118 -15.14 -5.97 -0.99
C GLY A 118 -16.20 -4.98 -1.51
N ARG A 119 -15.90 -4.28 -2.62
CA ARG A 119 -16.87 -3.41 -3.29
C ARG A 119 -18.00 -4.21 -3.96
N LYS A 120 -17.68 -5.32 -4.61
CA LYS A 120 -18.69 -6.22 -5.21
C LYS A 120 -19.60 -6.81 -4.15
N ASP A 121 -19.03 -7.33 -3.07
CA ASP A 121 -19.78 -7.89 -1.94
C ASP A 121 -20.70 -6.84 -1.32
N LEU A 122 -20.24 -5.58 -1.23
CA LEU A 122 -21.06 -4.47 -0.74
C LEU A 122 -22.28 -4.24 -1.65
N ILE A 123 -22.08 -4.18 -2.97
CA ILE A 123 -23.15 -4.00 -3.95
C ILE A 123 -24.15 -5.16 -3.89
N GLU A 124 -23.67 -6.39 -3.76
CA GLU A 124 -24.53 -7.57 -3.63
C GLU A 124 -25.40 -7.47 -2.37
N ARG A 125 -24.84 -7.10 -1.21
CA ARG A 125 -25.61 -6.86 0.02
C ARG A 125 -26.61 -5.73 -0.13
N GLN A 126 -26.27 -4.66 -0.84
CA GLN A 126 -27.21 -3.57 -1.14
C GLN A 126 -28.38 -4.06 -2.00
N ASN A 127 -28.11 -4.89 -3.01
CA ASN A 127 -29.14 -5.47 -3.85
C ASN A 127 -30.05 -6.44 -3.06
N GLY A 128 -29.46 -7.27 -2.19
CA GLY A 128 -30.22 -8.16 -1.30
C GLY A 128 -31.14 -7.38 -0.35
N ARG A 129 -30.69 -6.23 0.18
CA ARG A 129 -31.54 -5.34 0.99
C ARG A 129 -32.69 -4.75 0.18
N LYS A 130 -32.44 -4.27 -1.05
CA LYS A 130 -33.49 -3.76 -1.94
C LYS A 130 -34.54 -4.82 -2.25
N GLU A 131 -34.12 -6.03 -2.58
CA GLU A 131 -35.02 -7.13 -2.87
C GLU A 131 -35.82 -7.56 -1.63
N GLY A 132 -35.16 -7.63 -0.47
CA GLY A 132 -35.81 -7.90 0.81
C GLY A 132 -36.87 -6.87 1.16
N GLN A 133 -36.56 -5.57 1.02
CA GLN A 133 -37.51 -4.48 1.23
C GLN A 133 -38.72 -4.61 0.30
N LYS A 134 -38.49 -4.87 -0.99
CA LYS A 134 -39.57 -5.07 -1.96
C LYS A 134 -40.49 -6.23 -1.57
N LYS A 135 -39.93 -7.36 -1.14
CA LYS A 135 -40.72 -8.52 -0.66
C LYS A 135 -41.54 -8.19 0.57
N LEU A 136 -40.97 -7.43 1.52
CA LEU A 136 -41.69 -6.97 2.71
C LEU A 136 -42.84 -6.03 2.34
N ASP A 137 -42.62 -5.09 1.43
CA ASP A 137 -43.64 -4.15 0.94
C ASP A 137 -44.79 -4.89 0.24
N ASP A 138 -44.47 -5.90 -0.59
CA ASP A 138 -45.46 -6.75 -1.26
C ASP A 138 -46.34 -7.52 -0.24
N VAL A 139 -45.73 -8.10 0.80
CA VAL A 139 -46.45 -8.80 1.88
C VAL A 139 -47.30 -7.82 2.70
N LEU A 140 -46.76 -6.66 3.04
CA LEU A 140 -47.48 -5.64 3.81
C LEU A 140 -48.71 -5.15 3.04
N LYS A 141 -48.57 -4.94 1.74
CA LYS A 141 -49.67 -4.57 0.85
C LYS A 141 -50.74 -5.65 0.77
N LEU A 142 -50.36 -6.94 0.74
CA LEU A 142 -51.30 -8.06 0.72
C LEU A 142 -52.13 -8.14 2.02
N VAL A 143 -51.52 -7.82 3.16
CA VAL A 143 -52.18 -7.80 4.49
C VAL A 143 -53.00 -6.51 4.70
N GLY A 144 -52.98 -5.58 3.74
CA GLY A 144 -53.72 -4.31 3.81
C GLY A 144 -52.99 -3.21 4.60
N GLY A 145 -51.71 -3.40 4.90
CA GLY A 145 -50.85 -2.38 5.50
C GLY A 145 -50.36 -1.35 4.47
N SER A 146 -49.95 -0.18 4.96
CA SER A 146 -49.38 0.90 4.15
C SER A 146 -47.85 0.93 4.29
N VAL A 147 -47.14 1.12 3.18
CA VAL A 147 -45.67 1.20 3.12
C VAL A 147 -45.22 2.60 3.52
N THR A 148 -44.36 2.71 4.54
CA THR A 148 -43.72 3.96 4.94
C THR A 148 -42.31 4.04 4.38
N GLU A 149 -42.05 4.95 3.44
CA GLU A 149 -40.76 5.10 2.73
C GLU A 149 -39.59 5.55 3.64
N GLY A 150 -39.87 6.18 4.79
CA GLY A 150 -38.87 6.92 5.57
C GLY A 150 -37.95 6.12 6.50
N THR A 151 -38.08 4.79 6.61
CA THR A 151 -37.31 3.99 7.61
C THR A 151 -36.40 2.93 6.98
N SER A 152 -36.35 2.83 5.65
CA SER A 152 -35.62 1.76 4.98
C SER A 152 -34.14 2.13 4.77
N ASN A 153 -33.22 1.32 5.33
CA ASN A 153 -31.78 1.37 5.05
C ASN A 153 -31.42 0.96 3.59
N ALA A 154 -32.39 1.02 2.69
CA ALA A 154 -32.34 0.62 1.29
C ALA A 154 -32.67 1.79 0.35
N SER A 155 -32.81 3.01 0.90
CA SER A 155 -32.98 4.23 0.11
C SER A 155 -31.80 4.40 -0.87
N PRO A 156 -32.05 4.82 -2.12
CA PRO A 156 -31.00 4.99 -3.11
C PRO A 156 -29.89 5.95 -2.66
N GLU A 157 -30.23 6.98 -1.88
CA GLU A 157 -29.27 7.96 -1.37
C GLU A 157 -28.30 7.34 -0.33
N GLU A 158 -28.83 6.52 0.58
CA GLU A 158 -28.04 5.87 1.62
C GLU A 158 -27.09 4.83 1.03
N LEU A 159 -27.55 4.06 0.05
CA LEU A 159 -26.73 3.05 -0.64
C LEU A 159 -25.60 3.72 -1.43
N LYS A 160 -25.88 4.85 -2.09
CA LYS A 160 -24.83 5.65 -2.75
C LYS A 160 -23.81 6.16 -1.75
N LYS A 161 -24.26 6.74 -0.64
CA LYS A 161 -23.39 7.26 0.43
C LYS A 161 -22.52 6.18 1.07
N GLU A 162 -23.07 4.97 1.26
CA GLU A 162 -22.33 3.83 1.78
C GLU A 162 -21.21 3.41 0.82
N LEU A 163 -21.50 3.38 -0.49
CA LEU A 163 -20.50 3.07 -1.52
C LEU A 163 -19.41 4.14 -1.60
N GLU A 164 -19.78 5.43 -1.56
CA GLU A 164 -18.83 6.55 -1.48
C GLU A 164 -17.94 6.47 -0.23
N THR A 165 -18.52 6.06 0.90
CA THR A 165 -17.77 5.87 2.15
C THR A 165 -16.76 4.73 2.02
N TYR A 166 -17.12 3.64 1.33
CA TYR A 166 -16.22 2.55 1.03
C TYR A 166 -15.10 3.00 0.09
N ASP A 167 -15.44 3.65 -1.02
CA ASP A 167 -14.48 4.13 -2.02
C ASP A 167 -13.50 5.16 -1.40
N MET A 168 -13.97 6.00 -0.48
CA MET A 168 -13.11 6.91 0.30
C MET A 168 -12.11 6.15 1.19
N LYS A 169 -12.50 5.02 1.80
CA LYS A 169 -11.59 4.18 2.60
C LYS A 169 -10.54 3.54 1.72
N VAL A 170 -10.95 3.02 0.56
CA VAL A 170 -10.04 2.44 -0.45
C VAL A 170 -9.04 3.48 -0.91
N TYR A 171 -9.48 4.68 -1.26
CA TYR A 171 -8.60 5.78 -1.69
C TYR A 171 -7.53 6.11 -0.63
N ARG A 172 -7.93 6.20 0.65
CA ARG A 172 -6.99 6.46 1.75
C ARG A 172 -5.98 5.32 1.92
N ALA A 173 -6.45 4.07 1.86
CA ALA A 173 -5.59 2.90 1.96
C ALA A 173 -4.61 2.81 0.78
N GLN A 174 -5.07 3.05 -0.44
CA GLN A 174 -4.24 3.08 -1.65
C GLN A 174 -3.18 4.18 -1.56
N THR A 175 -3.55 5.38 -1.12
CA THR A 175 -2.60 6.49 -0.95
C THR A 175 -1.50 6.13 0.07
N GLN A 176 -1.88 5.48 1.17
CA GLN A 176 -0.92 5.01 2.18
C GLN A 176 0.01 3.91 1.62
N MET A 177 -0.54 2.94 0.89
CA MET A 177 0.22 1.88 0.23
C MET A 177 1.27 2.46 -0.74
N VAL A 178 0.87 3.41 -1.60
CA VAL A 178 1.77 4.08 -2.55
C VAL A 178 2.89 4.80 -1.79
N LYS A 179 2.58 5.51 -0.71
CA LYS A 179 3.59 6.20 0.12
C LYS A 179 4.61 5.23 0.72
N GLU A 180 4.15 4.07 1.19
CA GLU A 180 5.02 3.04 1.75
C GLU A 180 5.91 2.39 0.67
N MET A 181 5.36 2.08 -0.50
CA MET A 181 6.09 1.55 -1.64
C MET A 181 7.15 2.53 -2.15
N MET A 182 6.82 3.82 -2.29
CA MET A 182 7.80 4.86 -2.61
C MET A 182 8.93 4.92 -1.56
N GLY A 183 8.55 4.79 -0.27
CA GLY A 183 9.52 4.70 0.82
C GLY A 183 10.43 3.48 0.74
N ALA A 184 9.90 2.34 0.33
CA ALA A 184 10.65 1.12 0.12
C ALA A 184 11.62 1.25 -1.06
N LEU A 185 11.17 1.76 -2.22
CA LEU A 185 12.00 2.03 -3.39
C LEU A 185 13.19 2.95 -3.04
N ARG A 186 12.95 3.99 -2.23
CA ARG A 186 14.03 4.84 -1.71
C ARG A 186 15.03 4.04 -0.85
N ARG A 187 14.55 3.19 0.07
CA ARG A 187 15.42 2.39 0.97
C ARG A 187 16.30 1.40 0.20
N VAL A 188 15.78 0.82 -0.89
CA VAL A 188 16.56 -0.09 -1.75
C VAL A 188 17.44 0.67 -2.76
N GLY A 189 17.51 2.00 -2.69
CA GLY A 189 18.42 2.81 -3.49
C GLY A 189 17.97 3.05 -4.93
N VAL A 190 16.66 2.95 -5.20
CA VAL A 190 16.10 3.33 -6.51
C VAL A 190 15.99 4.86 -6.57
N PRO A 191 16.55 5.51 -7.60
CA PRO A 191 16.51 6.96 -7.77
C PRO A 191 15.08 7.45 -8.05
N PHE A 192 14.87 8.76 -7.95
CA PHE A 192 13.58 9.45 -8.17
C PHE A 192 12.50 9.27 -7.10
N PHE A 193 12.52 8.19 -6.30
CA PHE A 193 11.53 7.94 -5.23
C PHE A 193 11.92 8.51 -3.85
N GLY A 194 13.03 9.25 -3.82
CA GLY A 194 13.54 9.95 -2.65
C GLY A 194 14.30 11.21 -2.99
N THR A 195 14.05 11.79 -4.17
CA THR A 195 14.74 13.00 -4.63
C THR A 195 14.60 14.08 -3.57
N ARG A 196 15.73 14.67 -3.18
CA ARG A 196 15.75 15.69 -2.14
C ARG A 196 14.87 16.86 -2.55
N THR A 197 14.10 17.40 -1.60
CA THR A 197 13.16 18.50 -1.84
C THR A 197 13.86 19.76 -2.34
N GLU A 198 15.15 19.95 -2.00
CA GLU A 198 16.00 21.04 -2.49
C GLU A 198 16.29 20.96 -4.01
N LEU A 199 16.10 19.79 -4.62
CA LEU A 199 16.30 19.57 -6.05
C LEU A 199 14.99 19.65 -6.84
N VAL A 200 13.83 19.81 -6.17
CA VAL A 200 12.52 19.82 -6.82
C VAL A 200 11.93 21.22 -6.80
N ARG A 201 11.63 21.77 -7.98
CA ARG A 201 10.92 23.04 -8.10
C ARG A 201 9.41 22.80 -7.95
N VAL A 202 8.82 23.45 -6.94
CA VAL A 202 7.36 23.47 -6.74
C VAL A 202 6.74 24.47 -7.71
N ALA A 203 5.74 24.03 -8.48
CA ALA A 203 5.02 24.88 -9.41
C ALA A 203 4.31 26.01 -8.64
N GLY A 204 4.67 27.27 -8.93
CA GLY A 204 4.05 28.46 -8.34
C GLY A 204 5.00 29.42 -7.61
N LYS A 205 6.27 29.06 -7.42
CA LYS A 205 7.29 29.99 -6.92
C LYS A 205 8.14 30.49 -8.09
N GLU A 206 7.75 31.63 -8.66
CA GLU A 206 8.57 32.36 -9.63
C GLU A 206 9.95 32.59 -9.01
N ALA A 207 10.99 32.03 -9.64
CA ALA A 207 12.37 32.24 -9.24
C ALA A 207 12.74 33.69 -9.59
N ALA A 208 12.58 34.59 -8.63
CA ALA A 208 13.17 35.92 -8.69
C ALA A 208 14.70 35.80 -8.63
N GLY A 209 15.33 35.71 -9.79
CA GLY A 209 16.74 36.02 -10.00
C GLY A 209 17.69 34.83 -10.14
N GLY A 210 18.48 34.88 -11.21
CA GLY A 210 19.81 34.24 -11.29
C GLY A 210 19.91 33.03 -12.21
N LYS A 211 20.74 33.17 -13.24
CA LYS A 211 21.22 32.09 -14.12
C LYS A 211 21.75 30.87 -13.33
N ASP A 212 21.67 29.71 -14.00
CA ASP A 212 22.30 28.41 -13.68
C ASP A 212 21.51 27.42 -12.80
N GLY A 213 20.27 27.09 -13.20
CA GLY A 213 19.47 26.00 -12.63
C GLY A 213 19.76 24.60 -13.21
N SER A 214 21.02 24.25 -13.50
CA SER A 214 21.39 22.98 -14.18
C SER A 214 21.15 21.69 -13.35
N GLY A 215 20.57 21.78 -12.16
CA GLY A 215 20.42 20.65 -11.23
C GLY A 215 19.07 20.54 -10.54
N MET A 216 18.10 21.36 -10.89
CA MET A 216 16.74 21.31 -10.32
C MET A 216 15.77 20.73 -11.35
N ILE A 217 14.90 19.84 -10.90
CA ILE A 217 13.85 19.21 -11.70
C ILE A 217 12.48 19.74 -11.29
N ASP A 218 11.60 20.00 -12.25
CA ASP A 218 10.22 20.38 -11.95
C ASP A 218 9.41 19.15 -11.48
N GLU A 219 8.42 19.36 -10.60
CA GLU A 219 7.61 18.26 -10.04
C GLU A 219 6.98 17.37 -11.12
N GLY A 220 6.45 17.97 -12.18
CA GLY A 220 5.87 17.24 -13.31
C GLY A 220 6.88 16.40 -14.08
N GLU A 221 8.14 16.84 -14.15
CA GLU A 221 9.22 16.08 -14.79
C GLU A 221 9.69 14.93 -13.91
N LEU A 222 9.79 15.16 -12.60
CA LEU A 222 10.12 14.11 -11.64
C LEU A 222 9.10 12.96 -11.70
N VAL A 223 7.80 13.27 -11.79
CA VAL A 223 6.74 12.26 -11.95
C VAL A 223 6.93 11.46 -13.24
N LYS A 224 7.35 12.10 -14.35
CA LYS A 224 7.64 11.37 -15.60
C LYS A 224 8.81 10.40 -15.43
N LEU A 225 9.89 10.83 -14.76
CA LEU A 225 11.04 9.96 -14.48
C LEU A 225 10.66 8.79 -13.57
N GLN A 226 9.87 9.04 -12.51
CA GLN A 226 9.36 7.99 -11.63
C GLN A 226 8.54 6.96 -12.41
N ARG A 227 7.58 7.39 -13.25
CA ARG A 227 6.77 6.48 -14.09
C ARG A 227 7.64 5.67 -15.02
N LYS A 228 8.58 6.30 -15.71
CA LYS A 228 9.51 5.62 -16.61
C LYS A 228 10.36 4.60 -15.86
N MET A 229 10.78 4.91 -14.63
CA MET A 229 11.54 3.99 -13.80
C MET A 229 10.69 2.80 -13.34
N LEU A 230 9.42 3.01 -12.94
CA LEU A 230 8.52 1.92 -12.57
C LEU A 230 8.36 0.91 -13.70
N VAL A 231 8.19 1.37 -14.95
CA VAL A 231 8.10 0.48 -16.12
C VAL A 231 9.33 -0.41 -16.23
N ILE A 232 10.53 0.15 -16.13
CA ILE A 232 11.77 -0.64 -16.19
C ILE A 232 11.85 -1.65 -15.03
N LEU A 233 11.45 -1.26 -13.83
CA LEU A 233 11.49 -2.15 -12.67
C LEU A 233 10.47 -3.29 -12.79
N GLU A 234 9.31 -3.04 -13.38
CA GLU A 234 8.28 -4.04 -13.69
C GLU A 234 8.79 -5.03 -14.75
N ASP A 235 9.39 -4.53 -15.83
CA ASP A 235 10.00 -5.38 -16.87
C ASP A 235 11.07 -6.31 -16.28
N LEU A 236 11.98 -5.76 -15.45
CA LEU A 236 13.03 -6.53 -14.77
C LEU A 236 12.49 -7.57 -13.78
N CYS A 237 11.25 -7.41 -13.31
CA CYS A 237 10.59 -8.36 -12.41
C CYS A 237 9.72 -9.38 -13.14
N SER A 238 9.52 -9.20 -14.45
CA SER A 238 8.72 -10.07 -15.31
C SER A 238 9.55 -11.19 -15.95
N GLU A 239 10.88 -11.05 -15.97
CA GLU A 239 11.84 -12.12 -16.33
C GLU A 239 12.14 -13.07 -15.15
#